data_AF-A0A3M1NA93-F1
#
_entry.id   AF-A0A3M1NA93-F1
#
_cell.length_a   1.000
_cell.length_b   1.000
_cell.length_c   1.000
_cell.angle_alpha   90.00
_cell.angle_beta   90.00
_cell.angle_gamma   90.00
#
_symmetry.space_group_name_H-M   'P 1'
#
loop_
_entity.id
_entity.type
_entity.pdbx_description
1 polymer ?
#
loop_
_entity_poly.entity_id
_entity_poly.type
_entity_poly.pdbx_seq_one_letter_code
_entity_poly.pdbx_strand_id
1 'polypeptide(L)'
;MGLPRTCPEHNKRNPYLSTNNPRKPIVQRSTHHVERSIDPDTLDFEKGGGLVPAVVQDARTGRVLMLGYMNRAALERTLATGRVTFFSRSRQTLWTKGETSGHVLTVEE
;
A
#
# COMPACT_ATOMS: atom_id res chain seq x y z
N MET A 1 -40.91 -58.88 30.05
CA MET A 1 -41.84 -57.73 30.11
C MET A 1 -41.06 -56.56 30.71
N GLY A 2 -40.71 -55.57 29.90
CA GLY A 2 -39.87 -54.44 30.30
C GLY A 2 -39.66 -53.51 29.11
N LEU A 3 -40.59 -52.57 28.93
CA LEU A 3 -40.56 -51.59 27.85
C LEU A 3 -39.40 -50.59 28.04
N PRO A 4 -38.69 -50.20 26.96
CA PRO A 4 -37.62 -49.21 27.04
C PRO A 4 -38.17 -47.80 27.27
N ARG A 5 -37.47 -47.05 28.12
CA ARG A 5 -37.78 -45.66 28.49
C ARG A 5 -37.63 -44.74 27.27
N THR A 6 -38.67 -43.97 26.95
CA THR A 6 -38.63 -42.88 25.97
C THR A 6 -38.05 -41.61 26.61
N CYS A 7 -37.10 -40.96 25.94
CA CYS A 7 -36.61 -39.63 26.30
C CYS A 7 -37.64 -38.53 25.96
N PRO A 8 -37.72 -37.42 26.72
CA PRO A 8 -38.65 -36.33 26.44
C PRO A 8 -38.19 -35.43 25.28
N GLU A 9 -39.16 -35.09 24.44
CA GLU A 9 -39.06 -34.23 23.26
C GLU A 9 -38.80 -32.76 23.64
N HIS A 10 -37.63 -32.22 23.30
CA HIS A 10 -37.33 -30.79 23.43
C HIS A 10 -37.68 -30.05 22.13
N ASN A 11 -38.74 -29.25 22.20
CA ASN A 11 -39.26 -28.44 21.11
C ASN A 11 -38.34 -27.23 20.77
N LYS A 12 -37.77 -27.36 19.58
CA LYS A 12 -37.21 -26.38 18.64
C LYS A 12 -37.46 -24.88 18.91
N ARG A 13 -36.36 -24.12 19.06
CA ARG A 13 -36.19 -22.76 18.48
C ARG A 13 -34.75 -22.61 18.00
N ASN A 14 -34.54 -22.61 16.69
CA ASN A 14 -33.25 -22.30 16.07
C ASN A 14 -33.03 -20.77 16.14
N PRO A 15 -32.00 -20.27 16.84
CA PRO A 15 -31.78 -18.83 17.00
C PRO A 15 -31.28 -18.12 15.73
N TYR A 16 -31.07 -18.82 14.61
CA TYR A 16 -30.50 -18.24 13.38
C TYR A 16 -31.50 -17.88 12.28
N LEU A 17 -32.80 -17.91 12.55
CA LEU A 17 -33.82 -17.51 11.57
C LEU A 17 -34.44 -16.17 11.98
N SER A 18 -33.70 -15.09 11.74
CA SER A 18 -34.28 -13.75 11.59
C SER A 18 -34.31 -13.39 10.11
N THR A 19 -35.50 -13.04 9.67
CA THR A 19 -35.91 -12.80 8.29
C THR A 19 -35.39 -11.47 7.73
N ASN A 20 -35.10 -11.47 6.44
CA ASN A 20 -35.04 -10.31 5.53
C ASN A 20 -33.77 -9.44 5.62
N ASN A 21 -32.65 -9.98 5.14
CA ASN A 21 -31.55 -9.16 4.65
C ASN A 21 -31.70 -8.98 3.12
N PRO A 22 -31.92 -7.76 2.60
CA PRO A 22 -31.99 -7.55 1.15
C PRO A 22 -30.64 -7.92 0.55
N ARG A 23 -30.68 -8.88 -0.38
CA ARG A 23 -29.51 -9.37 -1.13
C ARG A 23 -28.71 -8.17 -1.65
N LYS A 24 -27.54 -7.93 -1.05
CA LYS A 24 -26.53 -7.10 -1.70
C LYS A 24 -26.23 -7.72 -3.07
N PRO A 25 -26.23 -6.94 -4.16
CA PRO A 25 -25.94 -7.48 -5.48
C PRO A 25 -24.52 -8.07 -5.48
N ILE A 26 -24.39 -9.31 -5.96
CA ILE A 26 -23.10 -9.95 -6.23
C ILE A 26 -22.57 -9.33 -7.52
N VAL A 27 -21.93 -8.17 -7.39
CA VAL A 27 -21.25 -7.41 -8.45
C VAL A 27 -20.10 -6.69 -7.70
N GLN A 28 -18.82 -6.73 -8.07
CA GLN A 28 -18.14 -6.97 -9.34
C GLN A 28 -17.01 -8.01 -9.16
N ARG A 29 -16.66 -8.72 -10.24
CA ARG A 29 -15.29 -9.21 -10.43
C ARG A 29 -14.35 -8.04 -10.18
N SER A 30 -13.50 -8.10 -9.16
CA SER A 30 -12.38 -7.18 -9.04
C SER A 30 -11.43 -7.47 -10.21
N THR A 31 -11.70 -6.82 -11.34
CA THR A 31 -10.66 -6.44 -12.27
C THR A 31 -9.59 -5.77 -11.43
N HIS A 32 -8.50 -6.48 -11.14
CA HIS A 32 -7.33 -5.91 -10.51
C HIS A 32 -6.70 -4.97 -11.55
N HIS A 33 -7.30 -3.79 -11.71
CA HIS A 33 -6.57 -2.64 -12.21
C HIS A 33 -5.60 -2.29 -11.09
N VAL A 34 -4.42 -2.91 -11.14
CA VAL A 34 -3.28 -2.47 -10.33
C VAL A 34 -2.83 -1.16 -10.95
N GLU A 35 -3.43 -0.05 -10.55
CA GLU A 35 -2.81 1.26 -10.71
C GLU A 35 -1.52 1.20 -9.89
N ARG A 36 -0.37 1.19 -10.56
CA ARG A 36 0.94 0.97 -9.96
C ARG A 36 1.48 2.22 -9.24
N SER A 37 0.63 2.95 -8.54
CA SER A 37 1.07 4.09 -7.73
C SER A 37 1.68 3.60 -6.41
N ILE A 38 2.91 4.02 -6.11
CA ILE A 38 3.56 3.73 -4.82
C ILE A 38 2.79 4.48 -3.71
N ASP A 39 2.30 3.76 -2.70
CA ASP A 39 1.68 4.33 -1.50
C ASP A 39 2.72 4.55 -0.38
N PRO A 40 3.00 5.81 0.02
CA PRO A 40 3.93 6.12 1.11
C PRO A 40 3.57 5.46 2.45
N ASP A 41 2.29 5.16 2.72
CA ASP A 41 1.86 4.61 4.01
C ASP A 41 2.21 3.14 4.18
N THR A 42 2.50 2.45 3.07
CA THR A 42 2.90 1.03 3.09
C THR A 42 4.38 0.81 3.36
N LEU A 43 5.20 1.88 3.36
CA LEU A 43 6.64 1.82 3.56
C LEU A 43 7.04 1.93 5.03
N ASP A 44 7.95 1.07 5.47
CA ASP A 44 8.53 1.10 6.81
C ASP A 44 9.74 2.05 6.87
N PHE A 45 9.47 3.32 7.18
CA PHE A 45 10.51 4.32 7.39
C PHE A 45 11.27 4.14 8.71
N GLU A 46 10.62 3.57 9.74
CA GLU A 46 11.19 3.42 11.08
C GLU A 46 12.40 2.49 11.06
N LYS A 47 12.35 1.42 10.27
CA LYS A 47 13.48 0.49 10.09
C LYS A 47 14.77 1.17 9.63
N GLY A 48 14.67 2.27 8.87
CA GLY A 48 15.81 3.05 8.41
C GLY A 48 16.06 4.34 9.20
N GLY A 49 15.41 4.52 10.36
CA GLY A 49 15.51 5.73 11.18
C GLY A 49 14.85 6.94 10.52
N GLY A 50 13.69 6.74 9.91
CA GLY A 50 12.92 7.76 9.19
C GLY A 50 13.29 7.91 7.71
N LEU A 51 14.14 7.02 7.17
CA LEU A 51 14.67 7.09 5.81
C LEU A 51 14.56 5.75 5.09
N VAL A 52 14.21 5.80 3.81
CA VAL A 52 14.24 4.65 2.91
C VAL A 52 15.30 4.84 1.83
N PRO A 53 16.05 3.78 1.46
CA PRO A 53 16.96 3.84 0.32
C PRO A 53 16.14 3.90 -0.98
N ALA A 54 16.49 4.83 -1.87
CA ALA A 54 15.86 5.02 -3.17
C ALA A 54 16.92 4.84 -4.27
N VAL A 55 16.76 3.79 -5.07
CA VAL A 55 17.63 3.50 -6.23
C VAL A 55 16.98 4.09 -7.47
N VAL A 56 17.69 4.99 -8.15
CA VAL A 56 17.24 5.53 -9.43
C VAL A 56 17.87 4.74 -10.55
N GLN A 57 17.02 4.30 -11.48
CA GLN A 57 17.42 3.55 -12.66
C GLN A 57 16.93 4.28 -13.90
N ASP A 58 17.67 4.13 -15.00
CA ASP A 58 17.22 4.58 -16.30
C ASP A 58 16.04 3.71 -16.76
N ALA A 59 14.89 4.34 -17.02
CA ALA A 59 13.63 3.65 -17.31
C ALA A 59 13.68 2.79 -18.59
N ARG A 60 14.60 3.08 -19.53
CA ARG A 60 14.69 2.37 -20.82
C ARG A 60 15.70 1.23 -20.79
N THR A 61 16.83 1.44 -20.12
CA THR A 61 17.98 0.52 -20.13
C THR A 61 18.09 -0.31 -18.86
N GLY A 62 17.39 0.07 -17.79
CA GLY A 62 17.50 -0.55 -16.46
C GLY A 62 18.84 -0.25 -15.76
N ARG A 63 19.67 0.64 -16.32
CA ARG A 63 20.96 0.98 -15.72
C ARG A 63 20.73 1.74 -14.42
N VAL A 64 21.35 1.27 -13.34
CA VAL A 64 21.38 2.01 -12.07
C VAL A 64 22.18 3.30 -12.26
N LEU A 65 21.53 4.43 -12.00
CA LEU A 65 22.12 5.77 -12.13
C LEU A 65 22.70 6.23 -10.80
N MET A 66 21.93 6.08 -9.72
CA MET A 66 22.34 6.50 -8.37
C MET A 66 21.51 5.86 -7.28
N LEU A 67 22.06 5.89 -6.06
CA LEU A 67 21.36 5.59 -4.82
C LEU A 67 21.27 6.88 -4.00
N GLY A 68 20.09 7.15 -3.47
CA GLY A 68 19.85 8.20 -2.48
C GLY A 68 19.00 7.69 -1.33
N TYR A 69 18.66 8.59 -0.41
CA TYR A 69 17.72 8.32 0.67
C TYR A 69 16.57 9.30 0.59
N MET A 70 15.37 8.83 0.92
CA MET A 70 14.15 9.63 0.99
C MET A 70 13.54 9.47 2.37
N ASN A 71 13.13 10.57 2.98
CA ASN A 71 12.14 10.52 4.06
C ASN A 71 10.72 10.54 3.45
N ARG A 72 9.70 10.41 4.29
CA ARG A 72 8.29 10.47 3.86
C ARG A 72 7.99 11.71 3.01
N ALA A 73 8.40 12.89 3.47
CA ALA A 73 8.19 14.14 2.76
C ALA A 73 8.89 14.19 1.38
N ALA A 74 10.09 13.62 1.25
CA ALA A 74 10.81 13.55 -0.03
C ALA A 74 10.10 12.64 -1.04
N LEU A 75 9.55 11.51 -0.57
CA LEU A 75 8.77 10.61 -1.40
C LEU A 75 7.46 11.28 -1.86
N GLU A 76 6.71 11.88 -0.94
CA GLU A 76 5.46 12.61 -1.26
C GLU A 76 5.71 13.72 -2.28
N ARG A 77 6.79 14.48 -2.13
CA ARG A 77 7.20 15.52 -3.09
C ARG A 77 7.56 14.93 -4.45
N THR A 78 8.22 13.77 -4.46
CA THR A 78 8.57 13.07 -5.70
C THR A 78 7.33 12.63 -6.45
N LEU A 79 6.37 12.02 -5.76
CA LEU A 79 5.09 11.60 -6.35
C LEU A 79 4.26 12.79 -6.84
N ALA A 80 4.20 13.88 -6.05
CA ALA A 80 3.41 15.06 -6.40
C ALA A 80 3.97 15.85 -7.59
N THR A 81 5.31 15.90 -7.74
CA THR A 81 5.95 16.72 -8.78
C THR A 81 6.44 15.92 -9.98
N GLY A 82 6.48 14.60 -9.88
CA GLY A 82 7.13 13.72 -10.86
C GLY A 82 8.64 13.92 -10.95
N ARG A 83 9.26 14.65 -10.03
CA ARG A 83 10.71 14.92 -10.00
C ARG A 83 11.35 14.30 -8.78
N VAL A 84 12.45 13.58 -9.01
CA VAL A 84 13.15 12.88 -7.93
C VAL A 84 13.66 13.88 -6.88
N THR A 85 13.12 13.76 -5.68
CA THR A 85 13.50 14.55 -4.50
C THR A 85 14.12 13.64 -3.46
N PHE A 86 15.33 13.97 -3.00
CA PHE A 86 16.02 13.23 -1.95
C PHE A 86 16.03 14.00 -0.64
N PHE A 87 16.35 13.30 0.45
CA PHE A 87 16.63 13.90 1.74
C PHE A 87 18.14 13.85 2.04
N SER A 88 18.75 15.03 2.23
CA SER A 88 20.16 15.15 2.58
C SER A 88 20.33 14.91 4.08
N ARG A 89 20.93 13.77 4.46
CA ARG A 89 21.16 13.41 5.87
C ARG A 89 22.10 14.38 6.60
N SER A 90 23.10 14.92 5.91
CA SER A 90 24.06 15.85 6.51
C SER A 90 23.48 17.26 6.69
N ARG A 91 22.65 17.71 5.74
CA ARG A 91 22.05 19.06 5.75
C ARG A 91 20.62 19.09 6.30
N GLN A 92 20.05 17.92 6.62
CA GLN A 92 18.68 17.73 7.11
C GLN A 92 17.64 18.49 6.27
N THR A 93 17.80 18.45 4.95
CA THR A 93 16.97 19.23 4.01
C THR A 93 16.57 18.42 2.79
N LEU A 94 15.45 18.79 2.19
CA LEU A 94 15.00 18.24 0.91
C LEU A 94 15.86 18.81 -0.22
N TRP A 95 16.18 17.97 -1.20
CA TRP A 95 16.96 18.35 -2.36
C TRP A 95 16.41 17.67 -3.61
N THR A 96 15.83 18.45 -4.51
CA THR A 96 15.35 17.94 -5.80
C THR A 96 16.54 17.83 -6.75
N LYS A 97 16.73 16.64 -7.33
CA LYS A 97 17.84 16.41 -8.24
C LYS A 97 17.72 17.32 -9.45
N GLY A 98 18.75 18.13 -9.70
CA GLY A 98 18.81 19.01 -10.87
C GLY A 98 18.35 20.45 -10.63
N GLU A 99 17.94 20.83 -9.42
CA GLU A 99 17.55 22.23 -9.10
C GLU A 99 18.64 23.25 -9.45
N THR A 100 19.91 22.93 -9.18
CA THR A 100 21.04 23.84 -9.47
C THR A 100 21.69 23.58 -10.83
N SER A 101 21.71 22.31 -11.29
CA SER A 101 22.47 21.90 -12.46
C SER A 101 21.64 21.78 -13.74
N GLY A 102 20.31 21.88 -13.67
CA GLY A 102 19.39 21.62 -14.78
C GLY A 102 19.20 20.14 -15.15
N HIS A 103 20.01 19.23 -14.61
CA HIS A 103 19.92 17.79 -14.85
C HIS A 103 18.90 17.13 -13.92
N VAL A 104 17.62 17.30 -14.28
CA VAL A 104 16.46 16.73 -13.57
C VAL A 104 16.27 15.25 -13.91
N LEU A 105 15.73 14.51 -12.94
CA LEU A 105 15.27 13.13 -13.13
C LEU A 105 13.76 13.11 -12.97
N THR A 106 13.06 12.77 -14.05
CA THR A 106 11.61 12.60 -14.05
C THR A 106 11.28 11.14 -13.72
N VAL A 107 10.25 10.95 -12.91
CA VAL A 107 9.76 9.61 -12.53
C VAL A 107 8.91 9.07 -13.68
N GLU A 108 9.19 7.84 -14.07
CA GLU A 108 8.42 7.05 -15.03
C GLU A 108 7.94 5.77 -14.30
N GLU A 109 6.70 5.35 -14.53
CA GLU A 109 6.09 4.13 -13.96
C GLU A 109 6.03 2.96 -14.94
#